data_AF-A0A832MIH3-F1
#
_entry.id   AF-A0A832MIH3-F1
#
_cell.length_a   1.000
_cell.length_b   1.000
_cell.length_c   1.000
_cell.angle_alpha   90.00
_cell.angle_beta   90.00
_cell.angle_gamma   90.00
#
_symmetry.space_group_name_H-M   'P 1'
#
loop_
_entity.id
_entity.type
_entity.pdbx_description
1 polymer ?
#
loop_
_entity_poly.entity_id
_entity_poly.type
_entity_poly.pdbx_seq_one_letter_code
_entity_poly.pdbx_strand_id
1 'polypeptide(L)'
;MAQAPSKKSKKKKAMLLGLGLDSDGSKRITVGENFALVGGSKETHEEMTEKAIKINEKLKAKGKTLDDVSREEFDDIAHEVGLKRHCPHNN
;
A
#
# COMPACT_ATOMS: atom_id res chain seq x y z
N MET A 1 -22.59 22.51 32.95
CA MET A 1 -22.09 22.40 31.57
C MET A 1 -21.72 20.94 31.33
N ALA A 2 -22.54 20.20 30.58
CA ALA A 2 -22.24 18.81 30.23
C ALA A 2 -21.26 18.81 29.05
N GLN A 3 -20.06 18.28 29.27
CA GLN A 3 -19.04 18.15 28.24
C GLN A 3 -19.51 17.12 27.21
N ALA A 4 -19.63 17.55 25.95
CA ALA A 4 -19.98 16.68 24.84
C ALA A 4 -18.95 15.55 24.69
N PRO A 5 -19.36 14.29 24.43
CA PRO A 5 -18.42 13.20 24.23
C PRO A 5 -17.61 13.45 22.95
N SER A 6 -16.31 13.60 23.11
CA SER A 6 -15.35 13.68 22.01
C SER A 6 -15.45 12.39 21.18
N LYS A 7 -15.94 12.52 19.95
CA LYS A 7 -16.01 11.43 18.96
C LYS A 7 -14.60 10.84 18.82
N LYS A 8 -14.38 9.64 19.35
CA LYS A 8 -13.22 8.82 19.01
C LYS A 8 -13.23 8.62 17.50
N SER A 9 -12.34 9.31 16.80
CA SER A 9 -12.10 9.12 15.38
C SER A 9 -11.80 7.64 15.14
N LYS A 10 -12.65 6.96 14.37
CA LYS A 10 -12.39 5.58 13.92
C LYS A 10 -10.99 5.56 13.30
N LYS A 11 -10.08 4.75 13.87
CA LYS A 11 -8.74 4.54 13.30
C LYS A 11 -8.92 4.16 11.82
N LYS A 12 -8.33 4.95 10.92
CA LYS A 12 -8.51 4.79 9.49
C LYS A 12 -7.60 3.67 9.02
N LYS A 13 -8.14 2.45 8.96
CA LYS A 13 -7.42 1.28 8.47
C LYS A 13 -6.95 1.53 7.04
N ALA A 14 -5.64 1.69 6.86
CA ALA A 14 -5.03 1.86 5.56
C ALA A 14 -4.61 0.50 4.99
N MET A 15 -4.72 0.35 3.67
CA MET A 15 -4.36 -0.87 2.97
C MET A 15 -3.73 -0.53 1.63
N LEU A 16 -2.63 -1.19 1.28
CA LEU A 16 -1.98 -1.09 -0.01
C LEU A 16 -2.70 -1.99 -1.01
N LEU A 17 -3.18 -1.44 -2.12
CA LEU A 17 -3.74 -2.24 -3.21
C LEU A 17 -2.80 -2.20 -4.42
N GLY A 18 -2.37 -3.36 -4.90
CA GLY A 18 -1.64 -3.50 -6.16
C GLY A 18 -2.49 -4.22 -7.18
N LEU A 19 -2.65 -3.63 -8.37
CA LEU A 19 -3.41 -4.20 -9.47
C LEU A 19 -2.46 -4.42 -10.66
N GLY A 20 -2.26 -5.67 -11.04
CA GLY A 20 -1.51 -6.03 -12.24
C GLY A 20 -2.43 -6.01 -13.45
N LEU A 21 -2.32 -4.97 -14.28
CA LEU A 21 -3.12 -4.80 -15.50
C LEU A 21 -2.61 -5.67 -16.67
N ASP A 22 -1.34 -6.06 -16.62
CA ASP A 22 -0.73 -7.00 -17.56
C ASP A 22 -1.09 -8.43 -17.13
N SER A 23 -2.31 -8.90 -17.35
CA SER A 23 -2.72 -10.25 -16.95
C SER A 23 -2.67 -11.22 -18.14
N ASP A 24 -1.80 -12.21 -18.08
CA ASP A 24 -1.67 -13.34 -19.03
C ASP A 24 -2.82 -14.37 -18.91
N GLY A 25 -4.04 -13.95 -18.52
CA GLY A 25 -5.18 -14.86 -18.29
C GLY A 25 -5.10 -15.72 -17.01
N SER A 26 -4.01 -15.65 -16.26
CA SER A 26 -3.85 -16.33 -14.96
C SER A 26 -4.35 -15.47 -13.80
N LYS A 27 -5.28 -16.00 -12.99
CA LYS A 27 -5.76 -15.32 -11.78
C LYS A 27 -4.76 -15.47 -10.64
N ARG A 28 -3.98 -14.42 -10.37
CA ARG A 28 -3.03 -14.35 -9.25
C ARG A 28 -3.57 -13.40 -8.18
N ILE A 29 -3.62 -13.86 -6.93
CA ILE A 29 -4.07 -13.04 -5.80
C ILE A 29 -3.13 -13.33 -4.64
N THR A 30 -2.52 -12.26 -4.11
CA THR A 30 -1.66 -12.30 -2.93
C THR A 30 -2.18 -11.29 -1.93
N VAL A 31 -2.53 -11.75 -0.73
CA VAL A 31 -3.10 -10.89 0.33
C VAL A 31 -2.21 -10.98 1.56
N GLY A 32 -1.86 -9.84 2.14
CA GLY A 32 -1.12 -9.70 3.38
C GLY A 32 -1.86 -8.83 4.40
N GLU A 33 -1.25 -8.61 5.56
CA GLU A 33 -1.90 -7.91 6.70
C GLU A 33 -2.34 -6.47 6.36
N ASN A 34 -1.56 -5.77 5.55
CA ASN A 34 -1.87 -4.39 5.12
C ASN A 34 -1.75 -4.21 3.61
N PHE A 35 -1.77 -5.28 2.82
CA PHE A 35 -1.71 -5.18 1.37
C PHE A 35 -2.50 -6.26 0.65
N ALA A 36 -2.99 -5.97 -0.55
CA ALA A 36 -3.55 -6.95 -1.47
C ALA A 36 -3.06 -6.68 -2.89
N LEU A 37 -2.52 -7.70 -3.52
CA LEU A 37 -2.05 -7.70 -4.90
C LEU A 37 -2.95 -8.61 -5.72
N VAL A 38 -3.51 -8.09 -6.80
CA VAL A 38 -4.46 -8.79 -7.65
C VAL A 38 -4.04 -8.66 -9.10
N GLY A 39 -3.91 -9.79 -9.78
CA GLY A 39 -3.54 -9.86 -11.19
C GLY A 39 -2.05 -9.64 -11.45
N GLY A 40 -1.72 -9.52 -12.73
CA GLY A 40 -0.36 -9.41 -13.26
C GLY A 40 0.18 -10.72 -13.81
N SER A 41 1.07 -10.62 -14.79
CA SER A 41 1.91 -11.69 -15.29
C SER A 41 2.83 -12.17 -14.18
N LYS A 42 3.46 -13.33 -14.37
CA LYS A 42 4.31 -13.92 -13.34
C LYS A 42 5.35 -12.95 -12.80
N GLU A 43 6.10 -12.35 -13.71
CA GLU A 43 7.15 -11.39 -13.41
C GLU A 43 6.59 -10.16 -12.68
N THR A 44 5.55 -9.52 -13.23
CA THR A 44 4.95 -8.32 -12.60
C THR A 44 4.36 -8.61 -11.23
N HIS A 45 3.74 -9.78 -11.05
CA HIS A 45 3.16 -10.17 -9.78
C HIS A 45 4.24 -10.41 -8.71
N GLU A 46 5.34 -11.06 -9.11
CA GLU A 46 6.50 -11.25 -8.23
C GLU A 46 7.12 -9.91 -7.86
N GLU A 47 7.36 -9.01 -8.83
CA GLU A 47 7.90 -7.67 -8.56
C GLU A 47 7.00 -6.84 -7.62
N MET A 48 5.66 -6.89 -7.81
CA MET A 48 4.71 -6.23 -6.92
C MET A 48 4.76 -6.81 -5.51
N THR A 49 4.90 -8.12 -5.39
CA THR A 49 4.98 -8.82 -4.10
C THR A 49 6.25 -8.43 -3.35
N GLU A 50 7.39 -8.44 -4.03
CA GLU A 50 8.66 -7.99 -3.46
C GLU A 50 8.59 -6.54 -2.98
N LYS A 51 7.99 -5.64 -3.76
CA LYS A 51 7.81 -4.23 -3.36
C LYS A 51 6.88 -4.09 -2.16
N ALA A 52 5.76 -4.82 -2.11
CA ALA A 52 4.83 -4.79 -0.98
C ALA A 52 5.49 -5.29 0.33
N ILE A 53 6.34 -6.31 0.24
CA ILE A 53 7.12 -6.80 1.38
C ILE A 53 8.15 -5.76 1.82
N LYS A 54 8.93 -5.18 0.90
CA LYS A 54 9.91 -4.13 1.20
C LYS A 54 9.28 -2.90 1.87
N ILE A 55 8.08 -2.50 1.44
CA ILE A 55 7.33 -1.41 2.08
C ILE A 55 7.00 -1.76 3.53
N ASN A 56 6.50 -2.97 3.80
CA ASN A 56 6.19 -3.41 5.16
C ASN A 56 7.45 -3.50 6.03
N GLU A 57 8.55 -4.01 5.50
CA GLU A 57 9.84 -4.06 6.19
C GLU A 57 10.31 -2.65 6.59
N LYS A 58 10.21 -1.67 5.67
CA LYS A 58 10.56 -0.27 5.95
C LYS A 58 9.65 0.38 6.98
N LEU A 59 8.33 0.14 6.88
CA LEU A 59 7.36 0.62 7.87
C LEU A 59 7.67 0.04 9.25
N LYS A 60 7.93 -1.26 9.31
CA LYS A 60 8.29 -1.98 10.55
C LYS A 60 9.62 -1.50 11.12
N ALA A 61 10.62 -1.23 10.28
CA ALA A 61 11.90 -0.65 10.69
C ALA A 61 11.74 0.76 11.29
N LYS A 62 10.79 1.56 10.76
CA LYS A 62 10.38 2.84 11.35
C LYS A 62 9.46 2.70 12.58
N GLY A 63 9.07 1.47 12.96
CA GLY A 63 8.14 1.19 14.06
C GLY A 63 6.69 1.60 13.78
N LYS A 64 6.36 1.85 12.50
CA LYS A 64 5.04 2.31 12.07
C LYS A 64 4.31 1.22 11.29
N THR A 65 3.00 1.40 11.18
CA THR A 65 2.16 0.56 10.31
C THR A 65 1.55 1.42 9.21
N LEU A 66 0.97 0.78 8.20
CA LEU A 66 0.24 1.49 7.15
C LEU A 66 -0.90 2.37 7.72
N ASP A 67 -1.49 2.01 8.87
CA ASP A 67 -2.51 2.78 9.59
C ASP A 67 -1.96 4.05 10.26
N ASP A 68 -0.68 4.06 10.63
CA ASP A 68 -0.02 5.13 11.38
C ASP A 68 0.79 6.08 10.48
N VAL A 69 1.22 5.59 9.31
CA VAL A 69 2.03 6.36 8.37
C VAL A 69 1.19 7.38 7.58
N SER A 70 1.69 8.62 7.51
CA SER A 70 1.09 9.66 6.66
C SER A 70 1.30 9.37 5.18
N ARG A 71 0.44 9.92 4.32
CA ARG A 71 0.52 9.73 2.86
C ARG A 71 1.86 10.18 2.24
N GLU A 72 2.48 11.21 2.82
CA GLU A 72 3.80 11.73 2.48
C GLU A 72 4.94 10.77 2.85
N GLU A 73 4.92 10.21 4.07
CA GLU A 73 5.91 9.20 4.48
C GLU A 73 5.74 7.89 3.71
N PHE A 74 4.49 7.50 3.46
CA PHE A 74 4.21 6.35 2.61
C PHE A 74 4.77 6.56 1.20
N ASP A 75 4.70 7.79 0.68
CA ASP A 75 5.25 8.13 -0.62
C ASP A 75 6.76 8.07 -0.68
N ASP A 76 7.43 8.59 0.36
CA ASP A 76 8.88 8.49 0.51
C ASP A 76 9.30 7.01 0.48
N ILE A 77 8.65 6.17 1.30
CA ILE A 77 8.91 4.73 1.34
C ILE A 77 8.62 4.08 -0.02
N ALA A 78 7.51 4.43 -0.66
CA ALA A 78 7.14 3.93 -1.99
C ALA A 78 8.18 4.31 -3.04
N HIS A 79 8.65 5.56 -3.02
CA HIS A 79 9.68 6.06 -3.92
C HIS A 79 11.01 5.34 -3.71
N GLU A 80 11.40 5.11 -2.45
CA GLU A 80 12.62 4.37 -2.14
C GLU A 80 12.56 2.89 -2.57
N VAL A 81 11.38 2.26 -2.61
CA VAL A 81 11.24 0.89 -3.17
C VAL A 81 11.06 0.89 -4.69
N GLY A 82 11.18 2.04 -5.35
CA GLY A 82 11.09 2.18 -6.80
C GLY A 82 9.66 2.16 -7.35
N LEU A 83 8.65 2.48 -6.52
CA LEU A 83 7.32 2.82 -7.04
C LEU A 83 7.34 4.27 -7.51
N LYS A 84 7.22 4.46 -8.82
CA LYS A 84 6.98 5.80 -9.38
C LYS A 84 5.49 6.10 -9.24
N ARG A 85 5.17 7.25 -8.63
CA ARG A 85 3.84 7.83 -8.81
C ARG A 85 3.65 8.05 -10.30
N HIS A 86 2.70 7.33 -10.90
CA HIS A 86 2.13 7.78 -12.15
C HIS A 86 1.32 9.02 -11.79
N CYS A 87 1.90 10.20 -11.98
CA CYS A 87 1.14 11.43 -12.08
C CYS A 87 0.59 11.46 -13.51
N PRO A 88 -0.71 11.16 -13.75
CA PRO A 88 -1.30 11.41 -15.05
C PRO A 88 -1.41 12.93 -15.19
N HIS A 89 -0.34 13.57 -15.67
CA HIS A 89 -0.46 14.88 -16.25
C HIS A 89 -1.06 14.69 -17.64
N ASN A 90 -2.37 14.94 -17.73
CA ASN A 90 -3.11 15.24 -18.95
C ASN A 90 -3.26 14.11 -19.98
N ASN A 91 -4.47 13.56 -20.09
CA ASN A 91 -5.08 13.23 -21.39
C ASN A 91 -6.60 13.29 -21.30
#